data_AF-D0GM80-F1
#
_entry.id   AF-D0GM80-F1
#
_cell.length_a   1.000
_cell.length_b   1.000
_cell.length_c   1.000
_cell.angle_alpha   90.00
_cell.angle_beta   90.00
_cell.angle_gamma   90.00
#
_symmetry.space_group_name_H-M   'P 1'
#
loop_
_entity.id
_entity.type
_entity.pdbx_description
1 polymer ?
#
loop_
_entity_poly.entity_id
_entity_poly.type
_entity_poly.pdbx_seq_one_letter_code
_entity_poly.pdbx_strand_id
1 'polypeptide(L)'
;DPDPYGTAGRKAMFNYTRFASDENDKLMAEIASPKTLEDPNYKAEALIKWQEYYINQAVEVPLTYRYQLYPVNKRVKNFYVGYDAEKLGKMVHLVELTADAPIKAKN
;
A
#
# COMPACT_ATOMS: atom_id res chain seq x y z
N ASP A 1 5.06 3.17 -3.89
CA ASP A 1 4.48 3.85 -5.06
C ASP A 1 3.02 3.40 -5.17
N PRO A 2 2.02 4.29 -5.13
CA PRO A 2 0.59 3.95 -5.26
C PRO A 2 0.11 3.69 -6.70
N ASP A 3 1.00 3.35 -7.63
CA ASP A 3 0.66 3.06 -9.04
C ASP A 3 -0.28 1.82 -9.17
N PRO A 4 -1.48 1.97 -9.79
CA PRO A 4 -2.44 0.88 -9.97
C PRO A 4 -2.12 -0.07 -11.15
N TYR A 5 -1.07 0.17 -11.94
CA TYR A 5 -0.80 -0.59 -13.17
C TYR A 5 -0.73 -2.10 -12.94
N GLY A 6 -0.20 -2.54 -11.80
CA GLY A 6 -0.05 -3.96 -11.46
C GLY A 6 -1.37 -4.73 -11.39
N THR A 7 -2.49 -4.06 -11.09
CA THR A 7 -3.81 -4.69 -10.94
C THR A 7 -4.86 -4.17 -11.94
N ALA A 8 -4.70 -2.95 -12.45
CA ALA A 8 -5.64 -2.34 -13.41
C ALA A 8 -5.09 -2.24 -14.85
N GLY A 9 -3.82 -2.63 -15.09
CA GLY A 9 -3.20 -2.64 -16.41
C GLY A 9 -3.84 -3.64 -17.37
N ARG A 10 -4.06 -3.25 -18.63
CA ARG A 10 -4.61 -4.14 -19.69
C ARG A 10 -3.84 -5.46 -19.82
N LYS A 11 -2.52 -5.42 -19.66
CA LYS A 11 -1.61 -6.58 -19.78
C LYS A 11 -1.13 -7.11 -18.43
N ALA A 12 -1.64 -6.57 -17.32
CA ALA A 12 -1.17 -6.95 -16.01
C ALA A 12 -1.71 -8.33 -15.62
N MET A 13 -0.83 -9.20 -15.08
CA MET A 13 -1.23 -10.54 -14.67
C MET A 13 -2.29 -10.53 -13.56
N PHE A 14 -2.29 -9.51 -12.70
CA PHE A 14 -3.25 -9.39 -11.60
C PHE A 14 -4.51 -8.57 -11.94
N ASN A 15 -4.71 -8.23 -13.22
CA ASN A 15 -5.98 -7.71 -13.70
C ASN A 15 -7.00 -8.86 -13.84
N TYR A 16 -7.57 -9.28 -12.71
CA TYR A 16 -8.50 -10.41 -12.67
C TYR A 16 -9.88 -10.09 -13.26
N THR A 17 -10.28 -8.82 -13.26
CA THR A 17 -11.52 -8.37 -13.91
C THR A 17 -11.40 -8.36 -15.43
N ARG A 18 -10.16 -8.43 -15.96
CA ARG A 18 -9.83 -8.34 -17.38
C ARG A 18 -10.29 -7.03 -18.02
N PHE A 19 -10.50 -5.99 -17.20
CA PHE A 19 -10.91 -4.69 -17.69
C PHE A 19 -9.81 -4.06 -18.54
N ALA A 20 -10.19 -3.58 -19.72
CA ALA A 20 -9.31 -2.93 -20.66
C ALA A 20 -10.10 -1.85 -21.41
N SER A 21 -9.60 -0.62 -21.35
CA SER A 21 -10.14 0.50 -22.11
C SER A 21 -9.00 1.45 -22.49
N ASP A 22 -9.17 2.15 -23.60
CA ASP A 22 -8.16 3.12 -24.05
C ASP A 22 -8.05 4.31 -23.08
N GLU A 23 -9.16 4.70 -22.45
CA GLU A 23 -9.17 5.76 -21.44
C GLU A 23 -8.41 5.34 -20.17
N ASN A 24 -8.57 4.10 -19.70
CA ASN A 24 -7.79 3.58 -18.57
C ASN A 24 -6.29 3.57 -18.88
N ASP A 25 -5.91 3.14 -20.09
CA ASP A 25 -4.51 3.11 -20.52
C ASP A 25 -3.90 4.52 -20.57
N LYS A 26 -4.67 5.51 -21.05
CA LYS A 26 -4.26 6.92 -21.06
C LYS A 26 -4.07 7.46 -19.64
N LEU A 27 -5.02 7.21 -18.73
CA LEU A 27 -4.95 7.68 -17.34
C LEU A 27 -3.77 7.04 -16.58
N MET A 28 -3.50 5.75 -16.79
CA MET A 28 -2.33 5.09 -16.23
C MET A 28 -1.01 5.66 -16.78
N ALA A 29 -0.96 6.04 -18.07
CA ALA A 29 0.21 6.70 -18.64
C ALA A 29 0.50 8.07 -18.00
N GLU A 30 -0.54 8.80 -17.59
CA GLU A 30 -0.38 10.07 -16.85
C GLU A 30 0.19 9.84 -15.44
N ILE A 31 -0.24 8.78 -14.75
CA ILE A 31 0.28 8.41 -13.41
C ILE A 31 1.77 8.02 -13.47
N ALA A 32 2.21 7.41 -14.57
CA ALA A 32 3.61 7.03 -14.79
C ALA A 32 4.43 8.09 -15.54
N SER A 33 3.86 9.27 -15.80
CA SER A 33 4.49 10.33 -16.59
C SER A 33 5.73 10.92 -15.90
N PRO A 34 6.79 11.31 -16.64
CA PRO A 34 7.94 12.04 -16.07
C PRO A 34 7.57 13.32 -15.32
N LYS A 35 6.42 13.94 -15.66
CA LYS A 35 5.88 15.11 -14.94
C LYS A 35 5.70 14.87 -13.44
N THR A 36 5.47 13.61 -13.04
CA THR A 36 5.36 13.23 -11.63
C THR A 36 6.66 13.36 -10.84
N LEU A 37 7.80 13.48 -11.54
CA LEU A 37 9.11 13.75 -10.94
C LEU A 37 9.41 15.24 -10.85
N GLU A 38 8.71 16.06 -11.63
CA GLU A 38 8.90 17.51 -11.73
C GLU A 38 7.94 18.28 -10.82
N ASP A 39 6.68 17.86 -10.78
CA ASP A 39 5.64 18.46 -9.95
C ASP A 39 5.18 17.47 -8.87
N PRO A 40 5.39 17.81 -7.57
CA PRO A 40 5.04 16.92 -6.46
C PRO A 40 3.54 16.64 -6.34
N ASN A 41 2.68 17.47 -6.92
CA ASN A 41 1.22 17.30 -6.87
C ASN A 41 0.67 16.51 -8.05
N TYR A 42 1.35 16.49 -9.20
CA TYR A 42 0.84 15.93 -10.45
C TYR A 42 0.41 14.46 -10.31
N LYS A 43 1.20 13.65 -9.59
CA LYS A 43 0.88 12.24 -9.38
C LYS A 43 -0.41 12.05 -8.58
N ALA A 44 -0.63 12.86 -7.55
CA ALA A 44 -1.85 12.79 -6.75
C ALA A 44 -3.08 13.17 -7.58
N GLU A 45 -2.99 14.23 -8.38
CA GLU A 45 -4.06 14.66 -9.27
C GLU A 45 -4.38 13.62 -10.36
N ALA A 46 -3.34 13.01 -10.95
CA ALA A 46 -3.51 11.95 -11.94
C ALA A 46 -4.20 10.71 -11.33
N LEU A 47 -3.83 10.33 -10.11
CA LEU A 47 -4.46 9.23 -9.38
C LEU A 47 -5.93 9.50 -9.06
N ILE A 48 -6.27 10.73 -8.64
CA ILE A 48 -7.67 11.12 -8.37
C ILE A 48 -8.50 11.01 -9.65
N LYS A 49 -8.01 11.54 -10.78
CA LYS A 49 -8.70 11.44 -12.08
C LYS A 49 -8.91 9.98 -12.51
N TRP A 50 -7.89 9.14 -12.31
CA TRP A 50 -8.01 7.71 -12.59
C TRP A 50 -9.05 7.03 -11.69
N GLN A 51 -9.04 7.31 -10.38
CA GLN A 51 -10.01 6.75 -9.43
C GLN A 51 -11.45 7.16 -9.77
N GLU A 52 -11.68 8.42 -10.11
CA GLU A 52 -13.01 8.92 -10.54
C GLU A 52 -13.51 8.20 -11.80
N TYR A 53 -12.63 8.00 -12.79
CA TYR A 53 -13.00 7.26 -13.99
C TYR A 53 -13.27 5.78 -13.68
N TYR A 54 -12.34 5.12 -12.98
CA TYR A 54 -12.32 3.67 -12.77
C TYR A 54 -13.48 3.20 -11.89
N ILE A 55 -13.81 3.96 -10.83
CA ILE A 55 -14.94 3.62 -9.94
C ILE A 55 -16.28 3.68 -10.70
N ASN A 56 -16.42 4.61 -11.64
CA ASN A 56 -17.61 4.76 -12.48
C ASN A 56 -17.76 3.64 -13.53
N GLN A 57 -16.68 2.89 -13.81
CA GLN A 57 -16.76 1.72 -14.68
C GLN A 57 -17.33 0.49 -13.98
N ALA A 58 -17.52 0.55 -12.64
CA ALA A 58 -18.01 -0.55 -11.82
C ALA A 58 -17.26 -1.89 -12.03
N VAL A 59 -15.96 -1.79 -12.33
CA VAL A 59 -15.08 -2.95 -12.60
C VAL A 59 -14.81 -3.73 -11.32
N GLU A 60 -14.61 -3.01 -10.22
CA GLU A 60 -14.50 -3.54 -8.87
C GLU A 60 -15.15 -2.56 -7.89
N VAL A 61 -15.60 -3.09 -6.74
CA VAL A 61 -16.28 -2.32 -5.71
C VAL A 61 -15.42 -2.29 -4.45
N PRO A 62 -14.81 -1.15 -4.10
CA PRO A 62 -14.09 -0.99 -2.84
C PRO A 62 -15.04 -1.18 -1.66
N LEU A 63 -14.66 -2.03 -0.69
CA LEU A 63 -15.53 -2.35 0.45
C LEU A 63 -15.07 -1.69 1.76
N THR A 64 -13.84 -1.96 2.17
CA THR A 64 -13.39 -1.61 3.53
C THR A 64 -11.93 -1.19 3.56
N TYR A 65 -11.64 -0.15 4.33
CA TYR A 65 -10.33 0.04 4.93
C TYR A 65 -10.21 -0.82 6.19
N ARG A 66 -8.99 -1.23 6.56
CA ARG A 66 -8.76 -2.13 7.69
C ARG A 66 -7.67 -1.57 8.61
N TYR A 67 -7.87 -1.76 9.92
CA TYR A 67 -6.80 -1.65 10.91
C TYR A 67 -6.05 -2.97 11.00
N GLN A 68 -4.73 -2.90 11.13
CA GLN A 68 -3.90 -4.06 11.40
C GLN A 68 -3.45 -4.03 12.87
N LEU A 69 -3.72 -5.12 13.59
CA LEU A 69 -3.34 -5.27 14.99
C LEU A 69 -2.18 -6.24 15.13
N TYR A 70 -1.19 -5.86 15.92
CA TYR A 70 0.00 -6.66 16.21
C TYR A 70 0.08 -6.92 17.72
N PRO A 71 -0.44 -8.06 18.21
CA PRO A 71 -0.29 -8.42 19.60
C PRO A 71 1.15 -8.86 19.87
N VAL A 72 1.89 -8.07 20.66
CA VAL A 72 3.29 -8.35 21.01
C VAL A 72 3.37 -8.71 22.49
N ASN A 73 4.03 -9.83 22.82
CA ASN A 73 4.24 -10.20 24.22
C ASN A 73 5.08 -9.13 24.93
N LYS A 74 4.75 -8.82 26.18
CA LYS A 74 5.45 -7.82 26.99
C LYS A 74 6.95 -8.11 27.21
N ARG A 75 7.43 -9.34 26.96
CA ARG A 75 8.87 -9.65 26.97
C ARG A 75 9.63 -9.15 25.75
N VAL A 76 8.94 -8.82 24.65
CA VAL A 76 9.58 -8.39 23.41
C VAL A 76 9.78 -6.88 23.48
N LYS A 77 11.02 -6.44 23.27
CA LYS A 77 11.39 -5.02 23.27
C LYS A 77 11.90 -4.60 21.90
N ASN A 78 11.77 -3.32 21.60
CA ASN A 78 12.15 -2.69 20.33
C ASN A 78 11.40 -3.21 19.08
N PHE A 79 10.31 -3.95 19.26
CA PHE A 79 9.45 -4.32 18.13
C PHE A 79 8.76 -3.07 17.58
N TYR A 80 8.86 -2.87 16.27
CA TYR A 80 8.36 -1.69 15.59
C TYR A 80 7.52 -2.09 14.38
N VAL A 81 6.32 -1.49 14.26
CA VAL A 81 5.31 -1.84 13.24
C VAL A 81 5.19 -0.81 12.12
N GLY A 82 5.96 0.28 12.18
CA GLY A 82 5.97 1.31 11.15
C GLY A 82 6.74 0.86 9.90
N TYR A 83 6.33 1.36 8.74
CA TYR A 83 6.98 1.08 7.46
C TYR A 83 8.31 1.85 7.26
N ASP A 84 8.63 2.78 8.16
CA ASP A 84 9.80 3.66 8.16
C ASP A 84 10.91 3.20 9.14
N ALA A 85 10.90 1.90 9.46
CA ALA A 85 11.83 1.29 10.40
C ALA A 85 13.30 1.54 10.03
N GLU A 86 13.65 1.59 8.74
CA GLU A 86 15.03 1.80 8.28
C GLU A 86 15.50 3.21 8.59
N LYS A 87 14.70 4.19 8.18
CA LYS A 87 14.93 5.62 8.40
C LYS A 87 15.06 5.96 9.89
N LEU A 88 14.30 5.27 10.73
CA LEU A 88 14.31 5.48 12.18
C LEU A 88 15.32 4.61 12.93
N GLY A 89 16.08 3.75 12.24
CA GLY A 89 17.01 2.83 12.88
C GLY A 89 16.31 1.86 13.85
N LYS A 90 15.09 1.40 13.53
CA LYS A 90 14.28 0.47 14.33
C LYS A 90 14.16 -0.91 13.70
N MET A 91 15.25 -1.34 13.05
CA MET A 91 15.31 -2.59 12.30
C MET A 91 15.24 -3.83 13.21
N VAL A 92 14.90 -4.98 12.61
CA VAL A 92 14.65 -6.24 13.32
C VAL A 92 15.83 -6.71 14.19
N HIS A 93 17.06 -6.34 13.84
CA HIS A 93 18.25 -6.72 14.61
C HIS A 93 18.31 -6.09 16.02
N LEU A 94 17.48 -5.08 16.29
CA LEU A 94 17.35 -4.46 17.62
C LEU A 94 16.30 -5.14 18.51
N VAL A 95 15.50 -6.05 17.93
CA VAL A 95 14.47 -6.77 18.68
C VAL A 95 15.14 -7.73 19.67
N GLU A 96 14.74 -7.63 20.92
CA GLU A 96 15.29 -8.44 22.02
C GLU A 96 14.19 -9.02 22.90
N LEU A 97 14.54 -10.08 23.64
CA LEU A 97 13.70 -10.66 24.68
C LEU A 97 14.25 -10.26 26.04
N THR A 98 13.36 -9.81 26.92
CA THR A 98 13.68 -9.46 28.31
C THR A 98 13.49 -10.63 29.29
N ALA A 99 13.01 -11.78 28.80
CA ALA A 99 12.82 -13.00 29.58
C ALA A 99 12.81 -14.26 28.69
N ASP A 100 13.32 -15.39 29.22
CA ASP A 100 13.39 -16.67 28.52
C ASP A 100 12.01 -17.25 28.19
N ALA A 101 11.03 -17.05 29.08
CA ALA A 101 9.65 -17.51 28.93
C ALA A 101 8.69 -16.36 28.59
N PRO A 102 7.64 -16.59 27.77
CA PRO A 102 6.58 -15.61 27.52
C PRO A 102 5.86 -15.17 28.78
N ILE A 103 5.54 -13.88 28.88
CA ILE A 103 4.67 -13.38 29.96
C ILE A 103 3.25 -13.83 29.66
N LYS A 104 2.68 -14.64 30.56
CA LYS A 104 1.29 -15.11 30.45
C LYS A 104 0.32 -13.93 30.55
N ALA A 105 -0.76 -13.98 29.77
CA ALA A 105 -1.85 -13.04 29.92
C ALA A 105 -2.45 -13.19 31.34
N LYS A 106 -2.81 -12.07 31.97
CA LYS A 106 -3.63 -12.08 33.18
C LYS A 106 -5.07 -12.06 32.71
N ASN A 107 -5.81 -13.13 33.01
CA ASN A 107 -7.27 -13.17 32.84
C ASN A 107 -7.94 -12.42 33.98
#